data_AF-A0A024TZW4-F1
#
_entry.id   AF-A0A024TZW4-F1
#
_cell.length_a   1.000
_cell.length_b   1.000
_cell.length_c   1.000
_cell.angle_alpha   90.00
_cell.angle_beta   90.00
_cell.angle_gamma   90.00
#
_symmetry.space_group_name_H-M   'P 1'
#
loop_
_entity.id
_entity.type
_entity.pdbx_description
1 polymer ?
#
loop_
_entity_poly.entity_id
_entity_poly.type
_entity_poly.pdbx_seq_one_letter_code
_entity_poly.pdbx_strand_id
1 'polypeptide(L)'
;MRVVFCVLAAAAAAVTTDKANDELWCNATISKRVMDVPTTSPLQFCTRNQDARCCLPIHDTEISTTYFALMEAGRNCRQGHNMAAEYLKSIFCAACRPTSSTYLSNPINVAFFSGQTFKICRDLAVEAAPIHFADCGFVYVGDRQDNCKPSVAIAPKVVFPGCKEGQHVCYGDQGRYTSAWYCSSNPCGSDTPAGFRDVPCSGETCSDTLMFFNDNRGGKPVFFEGSAVEIIDQALCPPSNPACCLPSDIPIYEDEGGV
;
A
#
# COMPACT_ATOMS: atom_id res chain seq x y z
N MET A 1 -36.40 -54.12 -1.88
CA MET A 1 -35.19 -53.36 -1.52
C MET A 1 -34.62 -52.73 -2.79
N ARG A 2 -34.73 -51.41 -2.95
CA ARG A 2 -34.13 -50.66 -4.05
C ARG A 2 -32.94 -49.88 -3.48
N VAL A 3 -31.73 -50.29 -3.87
CA VAL A 3 -30.51 -49.54 -3.60
C VAL A 3 -30.36 -48.52 -4.72
N VAL A 4 -30.57 -47.24 -4.40
CA VAL A 4 -30.31 -46.12 -5.32
C VAL A 4 -28.91 -45.62 -5.00
N PHE A 5 -27.99 -45.80 -5.95
CA PHE A 5 -26.64 -45.26 -5.88
C PHE A 5 -26.70 -43.74 -6.10
N CYS A 6 -26.36 -42.96 -5.07
CA CYS A 6 -26.03 -41.55 -5.23
C CYS A 6 -24.65 -41.44 -5.88
N VAL A 7 -24.62 -41.08 -7.16
CA VAL A 7 -23.39 -40.65 -7.84
C VAL A 7 -23.09 -39.23 -7.37
N LEU A 8 -22.12 -39.10 -6.46
CA LEU A 8 -21.50 -37.81 -6.13
C LEU A 8 -20.68 -37.36 -7.33
N ALA A 9 -21.26 -36.50 -8.17
CA ALA A 9 -20.50 -35.73 -9.14
C ALA A 9 -19.64 -34.71 -8.39
N ALA A 10 -18.37 -35.03 -8.18
CA ALA A 10 -17.39 -34.05 -7.76
C ALA A 10 -17.20 -33.05 -8.92
N ALA A 11 -17.84 -31.89 -8.82
CA ALA A 11 -17.50 -30.74 -9.64
C ALA A 11 -16.09 -30.31 -9.23
N ALA A 12 -15.09 -30.76 -10.00
CA ALA A 12 -13.78 -30.14 -9.98
C ALA A 12 -13.99 -28.69 -10.44
N ALA A 13 -14.03 -27.75 -9.49
CA ALA A 13 -13.87 -26.35 -9.80
C ALA A 13 -12.50 -26.21 -10.44
N ALA A 14 -12.47 -26.13 -11.78
CA ALA A 14 -11.27 -25.78 -12.50
C ALA A 14 -10.87 -24.39 -12.02
N VAL A 15 -9.78 -24.34 -11.24
CA VAL A 15 -9.11 -23.10 -10.86
C VAL A 15 -8.77 -22.40 -12.16
N THR A 16 -9.50 -21.34 -12.49
CA THR A 16 -9.13 -20.44 -13.56
C THR A 16 -7.94 -19.62 -13.04
N THR A 17 -6.73 -20.20 -13.06
CA THR A 17 -5.55 -19.37 -13.07
C THR A 17 -5.64 -18.53 -14.33
N ASP A 18 -5.78 -17.23 -14.14
CA ASP A 18 -5.81 -16.29 -15.24
C ASP A 18 -4.42 -16.33 -15.87
N LYS A 19 -4.27 -17.08 -16.97
CA LYS A 19 -2.97 -17.35 -17.62
C LYS A 19 -2.20 -16.07 -17.94
N ALA A 20 -2.89 -14.94 -18.06
CA ALA A 20 -2.27 -13.63 -18.25
C ALA A 20 -1.44 -13.18 -17.03
N ASN A 21 -1.83 -13.57 -15.82
CA ASN A 21 -1.14 -13.21 -14.59
C ASN A 21 0.06 -14.12 -14.30
N ASP A 22 0.02 -15.38 -14.76
CA ASP A 22 1.06 -16.39 -14.49
C ASP A 22 2.44 -15.96 -15.01
N GLU A 23 2.49 -15.22 -16.11
CA GLU A 23 3.72 -14.75 -16.74
C GLU A 23 4.26 -13.43 -16.14
N LEU A 24 3.48 -12.76 -15.28
CA LEU A 24 3.89 -11.52 -14.65
C LEU A 24 5.03 -11.73 -13.66
N TRP A 25 5.93 -10.76 -13.59
CA TRP A 25 7.03 -10.75 -12.62
C TRP A 25 6.55 -10.26 -11.26
N CYS A 26 7.17 -10.82 -10.22
CA CYS A 26 6.85 -10.48 -8.84
C CYS A 26 7.87 -9.51 -8.25
N ASN A 27 7.36 -8.46 -7.60
CA ASN A 27 8.20 -7.45 -6.96
C ASN A 27 8.85 -7.96 -5.66
N ALA A 28 8.10 -8.69 -4.81
CA ALA A 28 8.62 -9.23 -3.54
C ALA A 28 9.59 -10.40 -3.74
N THR A 29 9.20 -11.41 -4.53
CA THR A 29 10.10 -12.50 -4.95
C THR A 29 10.81 -12.13 -6.25
N ILE A 30 11.83 -11.27 -6.13
CA ILE A 30 12.67 -10.81 -7.25
C ILE A 30 13.06 -11.99 -8.15
N SER A 31 12.98 -11.79 -9.47
CA SER A 31 13.34 -12.80 -10.49
C SER A 31 12.47 -14.07 -10.49
N LYS A 32 11.24 -14.00 -9.95
CA LYS A 32 10.23 -15.03 -10.16
C LYS A 32 9.01 -14.47 -10.88
N ARG A 33 8.42 -15.30 -11.75
CA ARG A 33 7.07 -15.08 -12.25
C ARG A 33 6.05 -15.63 -11.25
N VAL A 34 4.82 -15.16 -11.32
CA VAL A 34 3.71 -15.63 -10.45
C VAL A 34 3.61 -17.15 -10.43
N MET A 35 3.67 -17.79 -11.60
CA MET A 35 3.60 -19.25 -11.71
C MET A 35 4.74 -20.02 -11.03
N ASP A 36 5.88 -19.35 -10.82
CA ASP A 36 7.10 -19.93 -10.26
C ASP A 36 7.20 -19.72 -8.72
N VAL A 37 6.21 -19.05 -8.12
CA VAL A 37 6.11 -18.83 -6.68
C VAL A 37 5.40 -20.03 -6.02
N PRO A 38 6.05 -20.77 -5.11
CA PRO A 38 5.43 -21.91 -4.45
C PRO A 38 4.20 -21.51 -3.64
N THR A 39 3.12 -22.30 -3.76
CA THR A 39 1.84 -22.13 -3.04
C THR A 39 1.63 -23.15 -1.92
N THR A 40 2.61 -24.01 -1.65
CA THR A 40 2.51 -25.13 -0.68
C THR A 40 2.17 -24.71 0.75
N SER A 41 2.66 -23.56 1.18
CA SER A 41 2.38 -23.00 2.51
C SER A 41 1.47 -21.78 2.39
N PRO A 42 0.33 -21.70 3.10
CA PRO A 42 -0.61 -20.58 2.96
C PRO A 42 -0.05 -19.27 3.50
N LEU A 43 -0.47 -18.14 2.90
CA LEU A 43 -0.26 -16.81 3.48
C LEU A 43 -1.23 -16.63 4.67
N GLN A 44 -0.77 -16.10 5.79
CA GLN A 44 -1.58 -15.93 7.00
C GLN A 44 -2.18 -14.52 7.09
N PHE A 45 -1.50 -13.51 6.57
CA PHE A 45 -1.94 -12.13 6.66
C PHE A 45 -2.62 -11.65 5.37
N CYS A 46 -1.93 -11.75 4.24
CA CYS A 46 -2.41 -11.41 2.89
C CYS A 46 -3.26 -12.54 2.27
N THR A 47 -4.25 -13.00 3.02
CA THR A 47 -5.03 -14.21 2.72
C THR A 47 -5.85 -14.17 1.43
N ARG A 48 -6.04 -12.99 0.82
CA ARG A 48 -6.72 -12.85 -0.49
C ARG A 48 -5.85 -13.34 -1.66
N ASN A 49 -4.54 -13.52 -1.46
CA ASN A 49 -3.59 -13.93 -2.49
C ASN A 49 -3.05 -15.34 -2.22
N GLN A 50 -3.92 -16.36 -2.15
CA GLN A 50 -3.49 -17.75 -1.93
C GLN A 50 -3.10 -18.47 -3.22
N ASP A 51 -3.97 -18.40 -4.24
CA ASP A 51 -3.90 -19.26 -5.42
C ASP A 51 -2.86 -18.77 -6.43
N ALA A 52 -2.86 -17.47 -6.72
CA ALA A 52 -1.85 -16.79 -7.52
C ALA A 52 -1.24 -15.67 -6.67
N ARG A 53 0.08 -15.72 -6.44
CA ARG A 53 0.73 -14.82 -5.49
C ARG A 53 2.17 -14.51 -5.84
N CYS A 54 2.63 -13.35 -5.37
CA CYS A 54 4.00 -12.89 -5.49
C CYS A 54 4.80 -12.94 -4.17
N CYS A 55 4.19 -13.45 -3.11
CA CYS A 55 4.82 -13.57 -1.80
C CYS A 55 5.07 -15.02 -1.40
N LEU A 56 6.18 -15.21 -0.68
CA LEU A 56 6.40 -16.36 0.18
C LEU A 56 5.87 -16.07 1.59
N PRO A 57 5.63 -17.09 2.43
CA PRO A 57 5.21 -16.88 3.82
C PRO A 57 6.12 -15.96 4.64
N ILE A 58 7.41 -15.92 4.33
CA ILE A 58 8.35 -15.00 4.98
C ILE A 58 8.07 -13.53 4.62
N HIS A 59 7.72 -13.24 3.37
CA HIS A 59 7.34 -11.88 2.94
C HIS A 59 6.01 -11.46 3.57
N ASP A 60 5.06 -12.38 3.66
CA ASP A 60 3.78 -12.16 4.34
C ASP A 60 3.96 -11.87 5.83
N THR A 61 4.90 -12.56 6.48
CA THR A 61 5.28 -12.30 7.88
C THR A 61 5.90 -10.92 8.05
N GLU A 62 6.77 -10.50 7.13
CA GLU A 62 7.38 -9.17 7.12
C GLU A 62 6.30 -8.08 6.97
N ILE A 63 5.44 -8.19 5.95
CA ILE A 63 4.31 -7.29 5.71
C ILE A 63 3.42 -7.19 6.96
N SER A 64 3.04 -8.34 7.52
CA SER A 64 2.22 -8.42 8.73
C SER A 64 2.87 -7.73 9.92
N THR A 65 4.16 -7.98 10.13
CA THR A 65 4.92 -7.39 11.25
C THR A 65 4.96 -5.88 11.12
N THR A 66 5.28 -5.36 9.94
CA THR A 66 5.31 -3.92 9.66
C THR A 66 3.94 -3.27 9.83
N TYR A 67 2.89 -3.90 9.30
CA TYR A 67 1.53 -3.39 9.43
C TYR A 67 1.08 -3.31 10.90
N PHE A 68 1.26 -4.38 11.68
CA PHE A 68 0.84 -4.38 13.08
C PHE A 68 1.70 -3.48 13.96
N ALA A 69 2.98 -3.32 13.63
CA ALA A 69 3.87 -2.34 14.26
C ALA A 69 3.34 -0.91 14.08
N LEU A 70 2.95 -0.52 12.85
CA LEU A 70 2.36 0.79 12.58
C LEU A 70 1.05 1.00 13.37
N MET A 71 0.21 -0.03 13.44
CA MET A 71 -1.11 0.01 14.07
C MET A 71 -1.07 -0.17 15.61
N GLU A 72 0.11 -0.22 16.23
CA GLU A 72 0.25 -0.64 17.63
C GLU A 72 -0.33 0.36 18.64
N ALA A 73 -0.23 1.67 18.39
CA ALA A 73 -0.68 2.74 19.31
C ALA A 73 -2.18 2.65 19.60
N GLY A 74 -2.96 2.27 18.60
CA GLY A 74 -4.41 2.19 18.69
C GLY A 74 -4.89 0.81 19.13
N ARG A 75 -4.65 0.38 20.38
CA ARG A 75 -5.26 -0.87 20.90
C ARG A 75 -6.80 -0.83 20.77
N ASN A 76 -7.41 0.35 20.94
CA ASN A 76 -8.85 0.57 20.74
C ASN A 76 -9.26 0.53 19.26
N CYS A 77 -8.39 0.93 18.33
CA CYS A 77 -8.68 0.90 16.90
C CYS A 77 -8.34 -0.42 16.23
N ARG A 78 -7.54 -1.27 16.89
CA ARG A 78 -7.46 -2.71 16.60
C ARG A 78 -8.72 -3.46 17.05
N GLN A 79 -9.47 -2.93 18.01
CA GLN A 79 -10.70 -3.55 18.55
C GLN A 79 -11.97 -3.04 17.87
N GLY A 80 -11.98 -1.79 17.39
CA GLY A 80 -13.04 -1.29 16.51
C GLY A 80 -12.85 -1.83 15.08
N HIS A 81 -13.93 -2.32 14.47
CA HIS A 81 -13.94 -2.62 13.04
C HIS A 81 -13.73 -1.33 12.23
N ASN A 82 -12.48 -0.92 12.03
CA ASN A 82 -12.13 0.22 11.19
C ASN A 82 -11.87 -0.28 9.77
N MET A 83 -12.79 -0.02 8.85
CA MET A 83 -12.63 -0.39 7.43
C MET A 83 -11.38 0.22 6.81
N ALA A 84 -10.93 1.41 7.26
CA ALA A 84 -9.69 2.01 6.81
C ALA A 84 -8.47 1.11 7.09
N ALA A 85 -8.50 0.35 8.19
CA ALA A 85 -7.44 -0.61 8.51
C ALA A 85 -7.39 -1.76 7.50
N GLU A 86 -8.55 -2.25 7.04
CA GLU A 86 -8.62 -3.24 5.97
C GLU A 86 -8.14 -2.68 4.63
N TYR A 87 -8.49 -1.44 4.27
CA TYR A 87 -7.98 -0.78 3.06
C TYR A 87 -6.46 -0.59 3.12
N LEU A 88 -5.94 -0.16 4.27
CA LEU A 88 -4.50 -0.07 4.49
C LEU A 88 -3.82 -1.43 4.40
N LYS A 89 -4.43 -2.49 4.96
CA LYS A 89 -3.95 -3.86 4.80
C LYS A 89 -3.90 -4.28 3.33
N SER A 90 -4.91 -3.94 2.52
CA SER A 90 -4.91 -4.19 1.06
C SER A 90 -3.69 -3.54 0.40
N ILE A 91 -3.36 -2.29 0.78
CA ILE A 91 -2.16 -1.59 0.29
C ILE A 91 -0.89 -2.33 0.70
N PHE A 92 -0.74 -2.70 1.98
CA PHE A 92 0.40 -3.44 2.49
C PHE A 92 0.60 -4.80 1.80
N CYS A 93 -0.49 -5.45 1.39
CA CYS A 93 -0.48 -6.71 0.67
C CYS A 93 -0.23 -6.57 -0.85
N ALA A 94 -0.01 -5.36 -1.38
CA ALA A 94 0.19 -5.11 -2.80
C ALA A 94 1.33 -5.96 -3.40
N ALA A 95 2.40 -6.20 -2.63
CA ALA A 95 3.55 -6.96 -3.08
C ALA A 95 3.23 -8.46 -3.27
N CYS A 96 2.18 -8.94 -2.62
CA CYS A 96 1.72 -10.33 -2.72
C CYS A 96 0.75 -10.55 -3.87
N ARG A 97 0.21 -9.48 -4.46
CA ARG A 97 -0.68 -9.60 -5.62
C ARG A 97 0.06 -10.15 -6.84
N PRO A 98 -0.58 -11.00 -7.64
CA PRO A 98 0.02 -11.50 -8.87
C PRO A 98 0.30 -10.37 -9.87
N THR A 99 -0.48 -9.29 -9.81
CA THR A 99 -0.32 -8.09 -10.63
C THR A 99 0.65 -7.06 -10.06
N SER A 100 1.43 -7.39 -9.02
CA SER A 100 2.29 -6.43 -8.30
C SER A 100 3.22 -5.59 -9.20
N SER A 101 3.77 -6.18 -10.26
CA SER A 101 4.64 -5.49 -11.22
C SER A 101 3.93 -4.43 -12.05
N THR A 102 2.62 -4.55 -12.25
CA THR A 102 1.84 -3.60 -13.06
C THR A 102 1.68 -2.24 -12.38
N TYR A 103 1.84 -2.19 -11.05
CA TYR A 103 1.71 -0.97 -10.24
C TYR A 103 2.99 -0.13 -10.20
N LEU A 104 4.11 -0.65 -10.74
CA LEU A 104 5.39 0.05 -10.83
C LEU A 104 5.65 0.50 -12.26
N SER A 105 5.62 1.80 -12.49
CA SER A 105 5.81 2.37 -13.84
C SER A 105 6.32 3.81 -13.78
N ASN A 106 6.69 4.35 -14.93
CA ASN A 106 7.07 5.77 -15.03
C ASN A 106 5.94 6.67 -14.49
N PRO A 107 6.27 7.82 -13.87
CA PRO A 107 5.27 8.67 -13.25
C PRO A 107 4.30 9.24 -14.29
N ILE A 108 3.03 9.40 -13.91
CA ILE A 108 2.07 10.16 -14.72
C ILE A 108 2.38 11.66 -14.55
N ASN A 109 2.58 12.10 -13.30
CA ASN A 109 3.04 13.44 -12.97
C ASN A 109 4.58 13.52 -13.00
N VAL A 110 5.13 13.54 -14.22
CA VAL A 110 6.58 13.68 -14.47
C VAL A 110 7.17 15.01 -13.98
N ALA A 111 6.32 16.01 -13.74
CA ALA A 111 6.73 17.33 -13.26
C ALA A 111 7.03 17.31 -11.75
N PHE A 112 6.33 16.47 -10.98
CA PHE A 112 6.52 16.33 -9.54
C PHE A 112 7.40 15.15 -9.15
N PHE A 113 7.39 14.05 -9.89
CA PHE A 113 8.19 12.86 -9.58
C PHE A 113 9.43 12.73 -10.48
N SER A 114 10.53 12.24 -9.91
CA SER A 114 11.84 12.14 -10.58
C SER A 114 12.25 10.73 -11.02
N GLY A 115 11.54 9.69 -10.57
CA GLY A 115 11.83 8.29 -10.89
C GLY A 115 10.57 7.44 -11.02
N GLN A 116 10.75 6.11 -11.15
CA GLN A 116 9.64 5.16 -11.20
C GLN A 116 8.78 5.29 -9.93
N THR A 117 7.46 5.26 -10.11
CA THR A 117 6.49 5.39 -9.02
C THR A 117 5.70 4.11 -8.83
N PHE A 118 5.40 3.81 -7.57
CA PHE A 118 4.37 2.87 -7.19
C PHE A 118 3.01 3.59 -7.19
N LYS A 119 2.04 3.05 -7.92
CA LYS A 119 0.75 3.72 -8.12
C LYS A 119 -0.34 3.10 -7.26
N ILE A 120 -1.02 3.93 -6.49
CA ILE A 120 -2.22 3.55 -5.74
C ILE A 120 -3.41 4.26 -6.38
N CYS A 121 -4.50 3.53 -6.62
CA CYS A 121 -5.71 4.16 -7.13
C CYS A 121 -6.29 5.10 -6.04
N ARG A 122 -6.78 6.28 -6.45
CA ARG A 122 -7.20 7.34 -5.52
C ARG A 122 -8.30 6.89 -4.57
N ASP A 123 -9.27 6.12 -5.07
CA ASP A 123 -10.34 5.52 -4.28
C ASP A 123 -9.79 4.70 -3.10
N LEU A 124 -8.83 3.82 -3.34
CA LEU A 124 -8.17 3.04 -2.28
C LEU A 124 -7.33 3.93 -1.35
N ALA A 125 -6.61 4.90 -1.90
CA ALA A 125 -5.74 5.78 -1.11
C ALA A 125 -6.53 6.65 -0.12
N VAL A 126 -7.68 7.19 -0.55
CA VAL A 126 -8.57 8.02 0.29
C VAL A 126 -9.15 7.18 1.43
N GLU A 127 -9.63 5.99 1.16
CA GLU A 127 -10.21 5.11 2.19
C GLU A 127 -9.17 4.60 3.21
N ALA A 128 -7.90 4.55 2.82
CA ALA A 128 -6.77 4.20 3.69
C ALA A 128 -6.02 5.44 4.23
N ALA A 129 -6.57 6.65 4.06
CA ALA A 129 -5.91 7.90 4.42
C ALA A 129 -5.64 8.03 5.94
N PRO A 130 -4.58 8.77 6.34
CA PRO A 130 -4.20 8.94 7.74
C PRO A 130 -5.30 9.58 8.61
N ILE A 131 -6.23 10.34 8.00
CA ILE A 131 -7.35 10.97 8.72
C ILE A 131 -8.26 9.96 9.41
N HIS A 132 -8.42 8.75 8.86
CA HIS A 132 -9.23 7.67 9.44
C HIS A 132 -8.59 7.01 10.67
N PHE A 133 -7.38 7.44 11.02
CA PHE A 133 -6.62 6.98 12.18
C PHE A 133 -6.31 8.11 13.16
N ALA A 134 -6.91 9.30 12.97
CA ALA A 134 -6.62 10.48 13.78
C ALA A 134 -6.89 10.26 15.29
N ASP A 135 -7.95 9.53 15.64
CA ASP A 135 -8.32 9.23 17.02
C ASP A 135 -7.50 8.08 17.63
N CYS A 136 -6.87 7.29 16.76
CA CYS A 136 -6.15 6.07 17.10
C CYS A 136 -4.66 6.29 17.27
N GLY A 137 -4.12 7.24 16.50
CA GLY A 137 -2.69 7.39 16.28
C GLY A 137 -2.07 6.23 15.49
N PHE A 138 -0.80 6.40 15.16
CA PHE A 138 0.09 5.32 14.71
C PHE A 138 1.27 5.18 15.65
N VAL A 139 2.08 4.15 15.49
CA VAL A 139 3.43 4.07 16.06
C VAL A 139 4.45 4.12 14.94
N TYR A 140 5.37 5.08 15.03
CA TYR A 140 6.62 5.01 14.32
C TYR A 140 7.54 4.05 15.03
N VAL A 141 7.63 2.82 14.51
CA VAL A 141 8.62 1.85 14.96
C VAL A 141 9.92 2.15 14.23
N GLY A 142 10.75 3.01 14.83
CA GLY A 142 12.09 3.33 14.35
C GLY A 142 12.17 3.64 12.85
N ASP A 143 13.35 3.40 12.26
CA ASP A 143 13.44 3.15 10.83
C ASP A 143 13.17 1.65 10.63
N ARG A 144 12.52 1.21 9.53
CA ARG A 144 12.34 -0.24 9.25
C ARG A 144 13.67 -0.99 9.24
N GLN A 145 14.77 -0.27 9.03
CA GLN A 145 16.14 -0.78 9.01
C GLN A 145 16.92 -0.56 10.32
N ASP A 146 16.36 0.14 11.31
CA ASP A 146 17.02 0.50 12.56
C ASP A 146 16.11 0.28 13.79
N ASN A 147 16.16 -0.96 14.30
CA ASN A 147 15.43 -1.41 15.49
C ASN A 147 15.92 -0.76 16.79
N CYS A 148 17.04 -0.02 16.77
CA CYS A 148 17.56 0.67 17.95
C CYS A 148 16.86 2.01 18.18
N LYS A 149 16.10 2.53 17.21
CA LYS A 149 15.30 3.74 17.38
C LYS A 149 14.04 3.41 18.19
N PRO A 150 13.70 4.23 19.20
CA PRO A 150 12.53 3.98 20.03
C PRO A 150 11.26 4.04 19.19
N SER A 151 10.29 3.18 19.52
CA SER A 151 8.94 3.29 19.00
C SER A 151 8.25 4.52 19.59
N VAL A 152 7.72 5.39 18.72
CA VAL A 152 7.06 6.65 19.13
C VAL A 152 5.63 6.66 18.63
N ALA A 153 4.67 6.86 19.54
CA ALA A 153 3.29 7.10 19.17
C ALA A 153 3.17 8.47 18.48
N ILE A 154 2.49 8.51 17.34
CA ILE A 154 2.32 9.72 16.54
C ILE A 154 0.84 10.01 16.30
N ALA A 155 0.52 11.30 16.24
CA ALA A 155 -0.75 11.79 15.71
C ALA A 155 -0.58 12.04 14.20
N PRO A 156 -1.34 11.36 13.32
CA PRO A 156 -1.14 11.45 11.87
C PRO A 156 -1.21 12.89 11.35
N LYS A 157 -2.17 13.69 11.84
CA LYS A 157 -2.32 15.11 11.45
C LYS A 157 -1.13 16.01 11.81
N VAL A 158 -0.29 15.59 12.76
CA VAL A 158 0.91 16.34 13.16
C VAL A 158 2.09 15.94 12.30
N VAL A 159 2.19 14.66 11.96
CA VAL A 159 3.32 14.11 11.20
C VAL A 159 3.14 14.26 9.69
N PHE A 160 1.90 14.24 9.22
CA PHE A 160 1.51 14.46 7.83
C PHE A 160 0.60 15.69 7.78
N PRO A 161 1.18 16.91 7.82
CA PRO A 161 0.38 18.12 7.95
C PRO A 161 -0.44 18.45 6.70
N GLY A 162 -0.07 17.90 5.53
CA GLY A 162 -0.54 18.38 4.24
C GLY A 162 0.00 19.80 3.94
N CYS A 163 0.20 20.10 2.66
CA CYS A 163 0.68 21.38 2.21
C CYS A 163 -0.42 22.20 1.54
N LYS A 164 -0.22 23.51 1.49
CA LYS A 164 -1.04 24.39 0.64
C LYS A 164 -0.53 24.30 -0.79
N GLU A 165 -1.43 24.54 -1.73
CA GLU A 165 -1.11 24.75 -3.14
C GLU A 165 0.09 25.70 -3.30
N GLY A 166 1.04 25.30 -4.14
CA GLY A 166 2.23 26.10 -4.40
C GLY A 166 3.34 26.02 -3.34
N GLN A 167 3.17 25.23 -2.28
CA GLN A 167 4.26 24.93 -1.34
C GLN A 167 5.06 23.70 -1.76
N HIS A 168 6.27 23.54 -1.24
CA HIS A 168 7.12 22.37 -1.43
C HIS A 168 6.89 21.35 -0.30
N VAL A 169 6.80 20.07 -0.67
CA VAL A 169 6.71 18.94 0.26
C VAL A 169 8.12 18.49 0.62
N CYS A 170 8.52 18.74 1.86
CA CYS A 170 9.86 18.45 2.35
C CYS A 170 9.85 17.36 3.41
N TYR A 171 10.95 16.61 3.51
CA TYR A 171 11.18 15.62 4.54
C TYR A 171 12.62 15.70 5.03
N GLY A 172 12.78 16.14 6.27
CA GLY A 172 14.09 16.41 6.84
C GLY A 172 14.04 16.45 8.35
N ASP A 173 15.21 16.51 8.97
CA ASP A 173 15.30 16.59 10.42
C ASP A 173 15.05 18.01 10.96
N GLN A 174 15.22 19.05 10.14
CA GLN A 174 15.16 20.45 10.56
C GLN A 174 15.92 20.72 11.87
N GLY A 175 17.06 20.04 12.10
CA GLY A 175 17.83 20.11 13.34
C GLY A 175 17.22 19.36 14.54
N ARG A 176 16.28 18.44 14.29
CA ARG A 176 15.70 17.52 15.28
C ARG A 176 16.41 16.17 15.23
N TYR A 177 16.16 15.32 16.23
CA TYR A 177 16.71 13.97 16.28
C TYR A 177 16.11 13.02 15.22
N THR A 178 14.95 13.35 14.65
CA THR A 178 14.22 12.50 13.71
C THR A 178 13.62 13.31 12.58
N SER A 179 13.70 12.78 11.36
CA SER A 179 13.09 13.40 10.18
C SER A 179 11.55 13.41 10.26
N ALA A 180 10.97 14.51 9.79
CA ALA A 180 9.52 14.73 9.74
C ALA A 180 9.14 15.43 8.43
N TRP A 181 7.88 15.25 8.02
CA TRP A 181 7.33 15.98 6.89
C TRP A 181 7.01 17.41 7.30
N TYR A 182 7.26 18.33 6.38
CA TYR A 182 6.89 19.74 6.57
C TYR A 182 6.66 20.41 5.22
N CYS A 183 5.98 21.54 5.26
CA CYS A 183 5.67 22.34 4.09
C CYS A 183 6.52 23.61 4.09
N SER A 184 7.15 23.89 2.96
CA SER A 184 7.99 25.08 2.78
C SER A 184 7.45 25.94 1.66
N SER A 185 7.50 27.26 1.82
CA SER A 185 7.24 28.19 0.71
C SER A 185 8.43 28.33 -0.24
N ASN A 186 9.58 27.74 0.10
CA ASN A 186 10.81 27.74 -0.67
C ASN A 186 11.21 26.30 -1.04
N PRO A 187 12.04 26.11 -2.08
CA PRO A 187 12.62 24.80 -2.41
C PRO A 187 13.26 24.09 -1.21
N CYS A 188 13.03 22.79 -1.08
CA CYS A 188 13.50 21.95 0.02
C CYS A 188 15.02 21.68 -0.04
N GLY A 189 15.61 21.70 -1.24
CA GLY A 189 17.01 21.34 -1.46
C GLY A 189 17.29 19.89 -1.03
N SER A 190 18.18 19.72 -0.04
CA SER A 190 18.54 18.40 0.51
C SER A 190 17.38 17.66 1.17
N ASP A 191 16.36 18.39 1.61
CA ASP A 191 15.18 17.83 2.27
C ASP A 191 14.10 17.41 1.27
N THR A 192 14.42 17.41 -0.03
CA THR A 192 13.51 16.88 -1.06
C THR A 192 13.42 15.35 -0.89
N PRO A 193 12.22 14.78 -0.68
CA PRO A 193 12.06 13.34 -0.53
C PRO A 193 12.58 12.56 -1.75
N ALA A 194 13.11 11.37 -1.52
CA ALA A 194 13.58 10.51 -2.60
C ALA A 194 12.44 10.21 -3.60
N GLY A 195 12.72 10.33 -4.90
CA GLY A 195 11.74 10.16 -5.97
C GLY A 195 10.86 11.38 -6.25
N PHE A 196 11.00 12.46 -5.47
CA PHE A 196 10.32 13.73 -5.71
C PHE A 196 11.25 14.66 -6.50
N ARG A 197 10.67 15.66 -7.15
CA ARG A 197 11.36 16.84 -7.66
C ARG A 197 11.11 17.98 -6.69
N ASP A 198 12.10 18.86 -6.53
CA ASP A 198 11.97 20.02 -5.67
C ASP A 198 11.15 21.12 -6.34
N VAL A 199 9.86 20.85 -6.51
CA VAL A 199 8.89 21.73 -7.16
C VAL A 199 7.67 21.95 -6.26
N PRO A 200 6.94 23.05 -6.45
CA PRO A 200 5.69 23.27 -5.76
C PRO A 200 4.69 22.13 -6.03
N CYS A 201 4.06 21.64 -4.97
CA CYS A 201 2.97 20.68 -5.06
C CYS A 201 1.69 21.34 -5.59
N SER A 202 0.83 20.52 -6.19
CA SER A 202 -0.55 20.86 -6.53
C SER A 202 -1.50 19.67 -6.40
N GLY A 203 -2.74 19.96 -5.99
CA GLY A 203 -3.81 19.00 -5.76
C GLY A 203 -3.38 17.88 -4.81
N GLU A 204 -3.50 16.64 -5.30
CA GLU A 204 -3.16 15.43 -4.55
C GLU A 204 -1.69 15.40 -4.10
N THR A 205 -0.78 16.04 -4.84
CA THR A 205 0.64 16.06 -4.42
C THR A 205 0.90 16.94 -3.20
N CYS A 206 -0.10 17.67 -2.71
CA CYS A 206 -0.03 18.41 -1.46
C CYS A 206 -0.67 17.66 -0.27
N SER A 207 -1.30 16.51 -0.48
CA SER A 207 -2.14 15.89 0.56
C SER A 207 -1.32 15.26 1.69
N ASP A 208 -1.94 15.18 2.87
CA ASP A 208 -1.43 14.38 3.99
C ASP A 208 -1.31 12.89 3.61
N THR A 209 -2.23 12.43 2.76
CA THR A 209 -2.32 11.08 2.23
C THR A 209 -1.10 10.75 1.35
N LEU A 210 -0.66 11.68 0.50
CA LEU A 210 0.60 11.51 -0.23
C LEU A 210 1.79 11.34 0.71
N MET A 211 1.93 12.22 1.71
CA MET A 211 3.03 12.14 2.68
C MET A 211 3.00 10.82 3.45
N PHE A 212 1.81 10.39 3.88
CA PHE A 212 1.61 9.13 4.60
C PHE A 212 2.05 7.92 3.78
N PHE A 213 1.67 7.84 2.50
CA PHE A 213 2.11 6.75 1.64
C PHE A 213 3.54 6.89 1.12
N ASN A 214 4.16 8.06 1.25
CA ASN A 214 5.56 8.26 0.92
C ASN A 214 6.51 8.11 2.11
N ASP A 215 6.01 8.02 3.35
CA ASP A 215 6.81 7.70 4.54
C ASP A 215 6.99 6.19 4.68
N ASN A 216 8.25 5.73 4.67
CA ASN A 216 8.57 4.31 4.90
C ASN A 216 8.19 3.86 6.32
N ARG A 217 7.98 4.76 7.29
CA ARG A 217 7.48 4.43 8.62
C ARG A 217 5.97 4.59 8.72
N GLY A 218 5.33 5.12 7.68
CA GLY A 218 3.89 5.31 7.56
C GLY A 218 3.25 4.23 6.70
N GLY A 219 2.35 4.65 5.81
CA GLY A 219 1.48 3.78 5.02
C GLY A 219 2.15 3.11 3.81
N LYS A 220 3.43 3.41 3.52
CA LYS A 220 4.08 2.84 2.34
C LYS A 220 4.22 1.32 2.47
N PRO A 221 3.76 0.51 1.50
CA PRO A 221 3.87 -0.94 1.60
C PRO A 221 5.32 -1.42 1.55
N VAL A 222 5.57 -2.57 2.18
CA VAL A 222 6.87 -3.25 2.12
C VAL A 222 7.14 -3.70 0.67
N PHE A 223 8.42 -3.75 0.29
CA PHE A 223 8.93 -4.06 -1.05
C PHE A 223 8.74 -2.95 -2.09
N PHE A 224 8.17 -1.80 -1.71
CA PHE A 224 8.05 -0.62 -2.57
C PHE A 224 8.78 0.61 -2.00
N GLU A 225 9.62 0.44 -0.97
CA GLU A 225 10.33 1.54 -0.29
C GLU A 225 11.24 2.35 -1.21
N GLY A 226 11.79 1.70 -2.24
CA GLY A 226 12.68 2.32 -3.23
C GLY A 226 11.95 3.22 -4.24
N SER A 227 10.63 3.27 -4.22
CA SER A 227 9.82 4.05 -5.14
C SER A 227 8.99 5.09 -4.40
N ALA A 228 8.83 6.27 -5.02
CA ALA A 228 7.82 7.22 -4.58
C ALA A 228 6.43 6.66 -4.89
N VAL A 229 5.47 6.96 -4.03
CA VAL A 229 4.07 6.63 -4.24
C VAL A 229 3.37 7.77 -4.95
N GLU A 230 2.68 7.42 -6.02
CA GLU A 230 1.87 8.31 -6.83
C GLU A 230 0.40 7.89 -6.74
N ILE A 231 -0.46 8.81 -6.33
CA ILE A 231 -1.90 8.58 -6.21
C ILE A 231 -2.58 9.06 -7.49
N ILE A 232 -3.24 8.16 -8.21
CA ILE A 232 -3.87 8.48 -9.51
C ILE A 232 -5.29 7.92 -9.60
N ASP A 233 -6.10 8.47 -10.50
CA ASP A 233 -7.32 7.78 -10.94
C ASP A 233 -6.96 6.65 -11.90
N GLN A 234 -7.70 5.54 -11.82
CA GLN A 234 -7.52 4.44 -12.77
C GLN A 234 -7.74 4.87 -14.23
N ALA A 235 -8.57 5.88 -14.48
CA ALA A 235 -8.79 6.46 -15.81
C ALA A 235 -7.52 7.09 -16.42
N LEU A 236 -6.52 7.42 -15.61
CA LEU A 236 -5.23 7.94 -16.07
C LEU A 236 -4.23 6.85 -16.45
N CYS A 237 -4.59 5.58 -16.26
CA CYS A 237 -3.73 4.48 -16.67
C CYS A 237 -3.55 4.42 -18.18
N PRO A 238 -2.31 4.17 -18.66
CA PRO A 238 -2.04 4.11 -20.08
C PRO A 238 -2.77 2.92 -20.73
N PRO A 239 -3.18 3.01 -22.00
CA PRO A 239 -3.85 1.90 -22.69
C PRO A 239 -3.04 0.60 -22.73
N SER A 240 -1.70 0.70 -22.65
CA SER A 240 -0.79 -0.46 -22.58
C SER A 240 -0.80 -1.16 -21.22
N ASN A 241 -1.31 -0.52 -20.16
CA ASN A 241 -1.46 -1.07 -18.82
C ASN A 241 -2.69 -0.44 -18.13
N PRO A 242 -3.91 -0.91 -18.44
CA PRO A 242 -5.15 -0.32 -17.91
C PRO A 242 -5.36 -0.57 -16.40
N ALA A 243 -4.56 -1.45 -15.79
CA ALA A 243 -4.56 -1.75 -14.36
C ALA A 243 -3.28 -1.24 -13.67
N CYS A 244 -2.80 -0.07 -14.07
CA CYS A 244 -1.52 0.47 -13.64
C CYS A 244 -1.47 1.02 -12.21
N CYS A 245 -2.60 1.14 -11.51
CA CYS A 245 -2.67 1.53 -10.11
C CYS A 245 -3.28 0.40 -9.30
N LEU A 246 -2.92 0.30 -8.03
CA LEU A 246 -3.47 -0.69 -7.11
C LEU A 246 -4.94 -0.38 -6.77
N PRO A 247 -5.91 -1.21 -7.19
CA PRO A 247 -7.31 -1.06 -6.79
C PRO A 247 -7.58 -1.72 -5.44
N SER A 248 -8.69 -1.35 -4.80
CA SER A 248 -9.23 -2.10 -3.66
C SER A 248 -9.56 -3.56 -4.07
N ASP A 249 -9.21 -4.53 -3.22
CA ASP A 249 -9.75 -5.92 -3.29
C ASP A 249 -10.77 -6.21 -2.19
N ILE A 250 -11.23 -5.17 -1.49
CA ILE A 250 -12.27 -5.31 -0.48
C ILE A 250 -13.61 -5.34 -1.21
N PRO A 251 -14.41 -6.42 -1.06
CA PRO A 251 -15.76 -6.45 -1.60
C PRO A 251 -16.56 -5.29 -1.04
N ILE A 252 -17.10 -4.46 -1.92
CA ILE A 252 -18.13 -3.50 -1.52
C ILE A 252 -19.36 -4.37 -1.24
N TYR A 253 -19.69 -4.55 0.05
CA TYR A 253 -21.01 -5.02 0.40
C TYR A 253 -21.95 -3.88 0.04
N GLU A 254 -22.58 -3.96 -1.13
CA GLU A 254 -23.79 -3.20 -1.37
C GLU A 254 -24.78 -3.66 -0.29
N ASP A 255 -25.15 -2.76 0.61
CA ASP A 255 -26.24 -3.00 1.55
C ASP A 255 -27.51 -3.24 0.71
N GLU A 256 -27.76 -4.49 0.36
CA GLU A 256 -29.05 -4.93 -0.14
C GLU A 256 -30.06 -4.77 1.00
N GLY A 257 -30.78 -3.64 0.98
CA GLY A 257 -32.09 -3.54 1.60
C GLY A 257 -32.12 -2.88 2.98
N GLY A 258 -32.15 -1.55 2.98
CA GLY A 258 -33.04 -0.87 3.90
C GLY A 258 -34.49 -1.27 3.61
N VAL A 259 -35.08 -2.04 4.51
CA VAL A 259 -36.54 -2.17 4.67
C VAL A 259 -36.92 -1.49 5.97
#